data_AF-A0A956I4B3-F1
#
_entry.id   AF-A0A956I4B3-F1
#
_cell.length_a   1.000
_cell.length_b   1.000
_cell.length_c   1.000
_cell.angle_alpha   90.00
_cell.angle_beta   90.00
_cell.angle_gamma   90.00
#
_symmetry.space_group_name_H-M   'P 1'
#
loop_
_entity.id
_entity.type
_entity.pdbx_description
1 polymer ?
#
loop_
_entity_poly.entity_id
_entity_poly.type
_entity_poly.pdbx_seq_one_letter_code
_entity_poly.pdbx_strand_id
1 'polypeptide(L)'
;MSLTETLSALTAELRSRRHQERFVQACSRHPVLESFADLRSLVEHLGGSGERDIEKSEALAVAFISEQQASPSSLWSGLVLMLCTPMLCALRGSVRGDAIEGDELDAMIIAHFLEVVQAHPVEAKAGRTLAALRSNTRRAVFGEVKSEQRQPAPIDPVDLVAMLDDEEGRNASSMMAPSTQELTPKERRRQTLAQVGMLRRALGGQLDDEQLMLIVHTRVLGGSLAEFVAEQYWGTTEDVQRRHYERLKRQHGRSVQLVRKALAHLRHPPPSAGGAAASALSAAQA
;
A
#
# COMPACT_ATOMS: atom_id res chain seq x y z
N MET A 1 -16.14 -9.69 -7.29
CA MET A 1 -17.29 -9.03 -6.66
C MET A 1 -16.74 -7.81 -5.96
N SER A 2 -17.14 -6.63 -6.43
CA SER A 2 -16.56 -5.37 -5.94
C SER A 2 -16.97 -5.08 -4.48
N LEU A 3 -16.19 -4.23 -3.79
CA LEU A 3 -16.48 -3.74 -2.44
C LEU A 3 -17.90 -3.18 -2.35
N THR A 4 -18.31 -2.41 -3.36
CA THR A 4 -19.66 -1.83 -3.45
C THR A 4 -20.75 -2.87 -3.62
N GLU A 5 -20.52 -3.92 -4.41
CA GLU A 5 -21.48 -5.03 -4.57
C GLU A 5 -21.63 -5.82 -3.27
N THR A 6 -20.51 -6.14 -2.61
CA THR A 6 -20.49 -6.84 -1.32
C THR A 6 -21.25 -6.06 -0.25
N LEU A 7 -21.02 -4.75 -0.16
CA LEU A 7 -21.71 -3.87 0.78
C LEU A 7 -23.21 -3.73 0.45
N SER A 8 -23.58 -3.74 -0.83
CA SER A 8 -24.99 -3.73 -1.25
C SER A 8 -25.72 -5.02 -0.89
N ALA A 9 -25.08 -6.18 -1.07
CA ALA A 9 -25.62 -7.48 -0.70
C ALA A 9 -25.80 -7.61 0.82
N LEU A 10 -24.80 -7.15 1.59
CA LEU A 10 -24.89 -7.04 3.06
C LEU A 10 -26.05 -6.14 3.49
N THR A 11 -26.27 -5.01 2.81
CA THR A 11 -27.40 -4.11 3.10
C THR A 11 -28.74 -4.81 2.93
N ALA A 12 -28.88 -5.67 1.91
CA ALA A 12 -30.09 -6.45 1.69
C ALA A 12 -30.28 -7.53 2.77
N GLU A 13 -29.21 -8.22 3.18
CA GLU A 13 -29.24 -9.24 4.23
C GLU A 13 -29.60 -8.65 5.60
N LEU A 14 -29.05 -7.48 5.94
CA LEU A 14 -29.29 -6.78 7.20
C LEU A 14 -30.75 -6.35 7.39
N ARG A 15 -31.50 -6.21 6.29
CA ARG A 15 -32.95 -5.94 6.32
C ARG A 15 -33.80 -7.18 6.60
N SER A 16 -33.19 -8.37 6.69
CA SER A 16 -33.91 -9.59 7.00
C SER A 16 -34.40 -9.62 8.46
N ARG A 17 -35.62 -10.17 8.67
CA ARG A 17 -36.24 -10.23 10.01
C ARG A 17 -35.42 -11.01 11.05
N ARG A 18 -34.49 -11.87 10.60
CA ARG A 18 -33.62 -12.71 11.44
C ARG A 18 -32.71 -11.90 12.37
N HIS A 19 -32.46 -10.62 12.06
CA HIS A 19 -31.58 -9.75 12.83
C HIS A 19 -32.32 -8.86 13.83
N GLN A 20 -33.65 -8.78 13.76
CA GLN A 20 -34.45 -7.87 14.58
C GLN A 20 -34.34 -8.18 16.08
N GLU A 21 -34.39 -9.46 16.47
CA GLU A 21 -34.33 -9.85 17.89
C GLU A 21 -33.01 -9.43 18.56
N ARG A 22 -31.89 -9.59 17.84
CA ARG A 22 -30.56 -9.17 18.32
C ARG A 22 -30.47 -7.65 18.46
N PHE A 23 -31.02 -6.92 17.50
CA PHE A 23 -31.08 -5.46 17.56
C PHE A 23 -31.86 -4.97 18.78
N VAL A 24 -33.05 -5.53 19.04
CA VAL A 24 -33.88 -5.17 20.21
C VAL A 24 -33.14 -5.45 21.52
N GLN A 25 -32.44 -6.58 21.63
CA GLN A 25 -31.64 -6.90 22.81
C GLN A 25 -30.48 -5.93 23.04
N ALA A 26 -29.83 -5.44 21.97
CA ALA A 26 -28.74 -4.48 22.08
C ALA A 26 -29.21 -3.07 22.48
N CYS A 27 -30.46 -2.71 22.14
CA CYS A 27 -31.03 -1.41 22.51
C CYS A 27 -30.98 -1.16 24.03
N SER A 28 -31.25 -2.18 24.85
CA SER A 28 -31.20 -2.04 26.32
C SER A 28 -29.79 -1.85 26.89
N ARG A 29 -28.74 -2.10 26.08
CA ARG A 29 -27.33 -1.96 26.49
C ARG A 29 -26.68 -0.70 25.92
N HIS A 30 -27.21 -0.19 24.81
CA HIS A 30 -26.62 0.93 24.06
C HIS A 30 -27.69 1.99 23.77
N PRO A 31 -27.75 3.09 24.55
CA PRO A 31 -28.77 4.14 24.40
C PRO A 31 -28.83 4.78 23.01
N VAL A 32 -27.71 4.82 22.29
CA VAL A 32 -27.66 5.34 20.91
C VAL A 32 -28.56 4.54 19.95
N LEU A 33 -28.75 3.24 20.21
CA LEU A 33 -29.59 2.36 19.39
C LEU A 33 -31.09 2.57 19.65
N GLU A 34 -31.46 2.99 20.87
CA GLU A 34 -32.87 3.30 21.22
C GLU A 34 -33.43 4.47 20.42
N SER A 35 -32.57 5.33 19.87
CA SER A 35 -32.99 6.43 19.00
C SER A 35 -33.58 5.98 17.65
N PHE A 36 -33.54 4.69 17.34
CA PHE A 36 -34.07 4.09 16.12
C PHE A 36 -35.27 3.20 16.41
N ALA A 37 -36.36 3.39 15.66
CA ALA A 37 -37.60 2.62 15.85
C ALA A 37 -37.41 1.12 15.62
N ASP A 38 -36.58 0.75 14.63
CA ASP A 38 -36.24 -0.63 14.30
C ASP A 38 -34.89 -0.71 13.55
N LEU A 39 -34.43 -1.94 13.30
CA LEU A 39 -33.19 -2.19 12.56
C LEU A 39 -33.24 -1.60 11.14
N ARG A 40 -34.42 -1.58 10.51
CA ARG A 40 -34.60 -1.01 9.18
C ARG A 40 -34.32 0.49 9.18
N SER A 41 -34.85 1.21 10.16
CA SER A 41 -34.63 2.65 10.36
C SER A 41 -33.14 2.96 10.58
N LEU A 42 -32.44 2.10 11.33
CA LEU A 42 -30.98 2.21 11.50
C LEU A 42 -30.23 1.99 10.19
N VAL A 43 -30.57 0.94 9.43
CA VAL A 43 -29.92 0.64 8.13
C VAL A 43 -30.17 1.77 7.13
N GLU A 44 -31.39 2.33 7.10
CA GLU A 44 -31.72 3.49 6.25
C GLU A 44 -30.92 4.73 6.65
N HIS A 45 -30.77 4.98 7.96
CA HIS A 45 -29.92 6.06 8.47
C HIS A 45 -28.46 5.91 8.05
N LEU A 46 -27.89 4.71 8.19
CA LEU A 46 -26.51 4.42 7.80
C LEU A 46 -26.30 4.51 6.27
N GLY A 47 -27.29 4.12 5.48
CA GLY A 47 -27.25 4.19 4.01
C GLY A 47 -27.47 5.59 3.42
N GLY A 48 -27.91 6.56 4.23
CA GLY A 48 -28.18 7.93 3.77
C GLY A 48 -26.91 8.67 3.36
N SER A 49 -27.01 9.48 2.31
CA SER A 49 -25.94 10.37 1.79
C SER A 49 -25.85 11.72 2.52
N GLY A 50 -26.65 11.92 3.57
CA GLY A 50 -26.68 13.16 4.34
C GLY A 50 -25.43 13.39 5.18
N GLU A 51 -25.26 14.62 5.64
CA GLU A 51 -24.22 14.98 6.60
C GLU A 51 -24.41 14.15 7.89
N ARG A 52 -23.38 13.37 8.23
CA ARG A 52 -23.42 12.49 9.39
C ARG A 52 -22.96 13.24 10.63
N ASP A 53 -23.79 13.17 11.67
CA ASP A 53 -23.40 13.56 13.01
C ASP A 53 -22.23 12.68 13.47
N ILE A 54 -21.08 13.33 13.71
CA ILE A 54 -19.83 12.67 14.09
C ILE A 54 -19.96 12.02 15.46
N GLU A 55 -20.59 12.69 16.43
CA GLU A 55 -20.76 12.16 17.79
C GLU A 55 -21.69 10.95 17.78
N LYS A 56 -22.80 11.04 17.05
CA LYS A 56 -23.70 9.90 16.86
C LYS A 56 -23.01 8.73 16.17
N SER A 57 -22.19 9.00 15.15
CA SER A 57 -21.44 7.97 14.41
C SER A 57 -20.39 7.28 15.28
N GLU A 58 -19.69 8.03 16.14
CA GLU A 58 -18.74 7.48 17.12
C GLU A 58 -19.46 6.59 18.14
N ALA A 59 -20.59 7.04 18.69
CA ALA A 59 -21.38 6.25 19.63
C ALA A 59 -21.92 4.96 18.99
N LEU A 60 -22.38 5.02 17.73
CA LEU A 60 -22.79 3.86 16.95
C LEU A 60 -21.62 2.89 16.71
N ALA A 61 -20.44 3.42 16.36
CA ALA A 61 -19.24 2.59 16.17
C ALA A 61 -18.89 1.83 17.44
N VAL A 62 -18.88 2.51 18.60
CA VAL A 62 -18.63 1.87 19.89
C VAL A 62 -19.66 0.77 20.16
N ALA A 63 -20.96 1.07 20.03
CA ALA A 63 -22.03 0.09 20.26
C ALA A 63 -21.88 -1.16 19.38
N PHE A 64 -21.65 -0.98 18.09
CA PHE A 64 -21.52 -2.12 17.19
C PHE A 64 -20.26 -2.95 17.43
N ILE A 65 -19.13 -2.32 17.77
CA ILE A 65 -17.89 -3.04 18.11
C ILE A 65 -18.07 -3.80 19.43
N SER A 66 -18.68 -3.16 20.44
CA SER A 66 -19.00 -3.82 21.72
C SER A 66 -19.83 -5.08 21.50
N GLU A 67 -20.92 -4.98 20.74
CA GLU A 67 -21.80 -6.11 20.44
C GLU A 67 -21.11 -7.16 19.56
N GLN A 68 -20.30 -6.75 18.58
CA GLN A 68 -19.52 -7.68 17.74
C GLN A 68 -18.51 -8.48 18.57
N GLN A 69 -17.84 -7.86 19.54
CA GLN A 69 -16.86 -8.55 20.39
C GLN A 69 -17.53 -9.42 21.46
N ALA A 70 -18.67 -8.99 22.01
CA ALA A 70 -19.42 -9.76 22.99
C ALA A 70 -20.19 -10.95 22.38
N SER A 71 -20.77 -10.75 21.19
CA SER A 71 -21.56 -11.76 20.47
C SER A 71 -21.37 -11.63 18.96
N PRO A 72 -20.30 -12.23 18.41
CA PRO A 72 -19.99 -12.14 16.98
C PRO A 72 -21.17 -12.59 16.11
N SER A 73 -21.59 -11.73 15.18
CA SER A 73 -22.65 -12.07 14.24
C SER A 73 -22.56 -11.27 12.94
N SER A 74 -23.14 -11.80 11.86
CA SER A 74 -23.18 -11.10 10.57
C SER A 74 -23.90 -9.75 10.65
N LEU A 75 -24.81 -9.57 11.63
CA LEU A 75 -25.48 -8.30 11.91
C LEU A 75 -24.47 -7.21 12.27
N TRP A 76 -23.69 -7.43 13.33
CA TRP A 76 -22.81 -6.39 13.86
C TRP A 76 -21.65 -6.11 12.92
N SER A 77 -21.07 -7.14 12.32
CA SER A 77 -20.06 -7.00 11.27
C SER A 77 -20.59 -6.19 10.09
N GLY A 78 -21.81 -6.47 9.63
CA GLY A 78 -22.46 -5.74 8.54
C GLY A 78 -22.76 -4.28 8.89
N LEU A 79 -23.24 -3.99 10.10
CA LEU A 79 -23.52 -2.61 10.56
C LEU A 79 -22.24 -1.78 10.69
N VAL A 80 -21.15 -2.37 11.19
CA VAL A 80 -19.84 -1.69 11.27
C VAL A 80 -19.28 -1.41 9.88
N LEU A 81 -19.37 -2.38 8.95
CA LEU A 81 -18.99 -2.20 7.55
C LEU A 81 -19.80 -1.10 6.86
N MET A 82 -21.11 -1.06 7.07
CA MET A 82 -22.00 -0.04 6.50
C MET A 82 -21.68 1.36 7.05
N LEU A 83 -21.48 1.46 8.36
CA LEU A 83 -21.06 2.70 9.00
C LEU A 83 -19.72 3.19 8.42
N CYS A 84 -18.76 2.29 8.22
CA CYS A 84 -17.43 2.65 7.72
C CYS A 84 -17.29 2.64 6.18
N THR A 85 -18.38 2.41 5.44
CA THR A 85 -18.34 2.31 3.97
C THR A 85 -17.65 3.50 3.28
N PRO A 86 -17.96 4.77 3.60
CA PRO A 86 -17.29 5.90 2.96
C PRO A 86 -15.77 5.89 3.17
N MET A 87 -15.33 5.48 4.35
CA MET A 87 -13.91 5.35 4.69
C MET A 87 -13.25 4.21 3.91
N LEU A 88 -13.91 3.06 3.77
CA LEU A 88 -13.40 1.91 3.05
C LEU A 88 -13.31 2.18 1.54
N CYS A 89 -14.33 2.82 0.95
CA CYS A 89 -14.28 3.26 -0.45
C CYS A 89 -13.15 4.27 -0.70
N ALA A 90 -12.97 5.24 0.21
CA ALA A 90 -11.85 6.18 0.12
C ALA A 90 -10.49 5.49 0.28
N LEU A 91 -10.39 4.47 1.14
CA LEU A 91 -9.19 3.65 1.30
C LEU A 91 -8.89 2.88 0.00
N ARG A 92 -9.90 2.21 -0.57
CA ARG A 92 -9.81 1.49 -1.83
C ARG A 92 -9.33 2.35 -2.99
N GLY A 93 -9.86 3.57 -3.12
CA GLY A 93 -9.40 4.54 -4.13
C GLY A 93 -8.00 5.12 -3.86
N SER A 94 -7.48 4.98 -2.63
CA SER A 94 -6.14 5.45 -2.27
C SER A 94 -5.04 4.42 -2.51
N VAL A 95 -5.40 3.13 -2.65
CA VAL A 95 -4.46 2.06 -3.02
C VAL A 95 -4.28 2.12 -4.54
N ARG A 96 -3.04 2.28 -4.99
CA ARG A 96 -2.66 2.37 -6.41
C ARG A 96 -1.68 1.24 -6.76
N GLY A 97 -1.78 0.73 -7.98
CA GLY A 97 -0.93 -0.32 -8.53
C GLY A 97 -1.69 -1.61 -8.80
N ASP A 98 -1.16 -2.42 -9.72
CA ASP A 98 -1.79 -3.65 -10.21
C ASP A 98 -1.22 -4.91 -9.51
N ALA A 99 -0.61 -4.72 -8.33
CA ALA A 99 0.01 -5.83 -7.58
C ALA A 99 -1.01 -6.82 -7.02
N ILE A 100 -2.26 -6.37 -6.80
CA ILE A 100 -3.36 -7.18 -6.30
C ILE A 100 -4.56 -6.93 -7.22
N GLU A 101 -5.22 -7.99 -7.66
CA GLU A 101 -6.41 -7.86 -8.51
C GLU A 101 -7.53 -7.10 -7.79
N GLY A 102 -8.39 -6.42 -8.56
CA GLY A 102 -9.36 -5.49 -7.99
C GLY A 102 -10.32 -6.11 -6.96
N ASP A 103 -10.77 -7.34 -7.21
CA ASP A 103 -11.64 -8.12 -6.32
C ASP A 103 -10.90 -8.64 -5.08
N GLU A 104 -9.64 -9.03 -5.24
CA GLU A 104 -8.80 -9.51 -4.16
C GLU A 104 -8.45 -8.37 -3.18
N LEU A 105 -8.19 -7.17 -3.71
CA LEU A 105 -7.98 -5.97 -2.91
C LEU A 105 -9.24 -5.60 -2.12
N ASP A 106 -10.42 -5.75 -2.70
CA ASP A 106 -11.69 -5.50 -2.02
C ASP A 106 -11.91 -6.47 -0.86
N ALA A 107 -11.64 -7.76 -1.08
CA ALA A 107 -11.71 -8.79 -0.03
C ALA A 107 -10.69 -8.54 1.09
N MET A 108 -9.45 -8.18 0.74
CA MET A 108 -8.36 -7.85 1.68
C MET A 108 -8.71 -6.65 2.56
N ILE A 109 -9.26 -5.58 1.98
CA ILE A 109 -9.69 -4.39 2.74
C ILE A 109 -10.76 -4.77 3.77
N ILE A 110 -11.76 -5.57 3.37
CA ILE A 110 -12.80 -6.04 4.28
C ILE A 110 -12.22 -6.92 5.38
N ALA A 111 -11.33 -7.87 5.05
CA ALA A 111 -10.72 -8.78 6.00
C ALA A 111 -9.93 -8.03 7.07
N HIS A 112 -8.97 -7.18 6.68
CA HIS A 112 -8.20 -6.39 7.63
C HIS A 112 -9.04 -5.40 8.43
N PHE A 113 -10.11 -4.87 7.84
CA PHE A 113 -11.03 -4.02 8.59
C PHE A 113 -11.71 -4.79 9.73
N LEU A 114 -12.21 -6.00 9.47
CA LEU A 114 -12.85 -6.83 10.48
C LEU A 114 -11.87 -7.31 11.55
N GLU A 115 -10.61 -7.61 11.18
CA GLU A 115 -9.55 -7.90 12.15
C GLU A 115 -9.28 -6.71 13.08
N VAL A 116 -9.21 -5.50 12.51
CA VAL A 116 -9.02 -4.27 13.28
C VAL A 116 -10.21 -4.00 14.21
N VAL A 117 -11.43 -4.26 13.77
CA VAL A 117 -12.64 -4.17 14.61
C VAL A 117 -12.57 -5.15 15.78
N GLN A 118 -12.15 -6.40 15.51
CA GLN A 118 -12.03 -7.43 16.54
C GLN A 118 -10.95 -7.10 17.58
N ALA A 119 -9.85 -6.49 17.16
CA ALA A 119 -8.73 -6.11 18.02
C ALA A 119 -8.89 -4.72 18.70
N HIS A 120 -9.95 -3.96 18.38
CA HIS A 120 -10.10 -2.60 18.88
C HIS A 120 -10.50 -2.57 20.37
N PRO A 121 -9.78 -1.83 21.23
CA PRO A 121 -10.18 -1.68 22.63
C PRO A 121 -11.40 -0.76 22.74
N VAL A 122 -12.57 -1.34 23.05
CA VAL A 122 -13.85 -0.63 23.24
C VAL A 122 -13.79 0.43 24.35
N GLU A 123 -12.89 0.27 25.31
CA GLU A 123 -12.68 1.18 26.46
C GLU A 123 -11.81 2.40 26.13
N ALA A 124 -11.27 2.49 24.90
CA ALA A 124 -10.39 3.59 24.51
C ALA A 124 -11.14 4.92 24.42
N LYS A 125 -10.43 6.00 24.79
CA LYS A 125 -10.90 7.40 24.86
C LYS A 125 -12.02 7.73 23.87
N ALA A 126 -13.16 8.16 24.42
CA ALA A 126 -14.35 8.58 23.67
C ALA A 126 -14.02 9.51 22.50
N GLY A 127 -14.68 9.28 21.35
CA GLY A 127 -14.62 10.14 20.17
C GLY A 127 -13.40 9.96 19.26
N ARG A 128 -12.71 8.81 19.34
CA ARG A 128 -11.58 8.48 18.45
C ARG A 128 -11.69 7.11 17.80
N THR A 129 -12.82 6.43 17.94
CA THR A 129 -13.01 5.06 17.48
C THR A 129 -12.93 4.99 15.95
N LEU A 130 -13.67 5.84 15.23
CA LEU A 130 -13.65 5.83 13.76
C LEU A 130 -12.29 6.23 13.20
N ALA A 131 -11.62 7.19 13.84
CA ALA A 131 -10.27 7.61 13.47
C ALA A 131 -9.24 6.48 13.69
N ALA A 132 -9.35 5.74 14.79
CA ALA A 132 -8.48 4.60 15.09
C ALA A 132 -8.72 3.44 14.11
N LEU A 133 -9.98 3.09 13.84
CA LEU A 133 -10.33 2.09 12.82
C LEU A 133 -9.73 2.47 11.47
N ARG A 134 -9.92 3.72 11.03
CA ARG A 134 -9.33 4.23 9.78
C ARG A 134 -7.82 4.05 9.74
N SER A 135 -7.12 4.52 10.77
CA SER A 135 -5.67 4.51 10.82
C SER A 135 -5.13 3.08 10.83
N ASN A 136 -5.69 2.21 11.66
CA ASN A 136 -5.23 0.84 11.82
C ASN A 136 -5.55 -0.02 10.59
N THR A 137 -6.75 0.09 10.01
CA THR A 137 -7.10 -0.60 8.76
C THR A 137 -6.23 -0.12 7.61
N ARG A 138 -6.00 1.21 7.50
CA ARG A 138 -5.06 1.74 6.51
C ARG A 138 -3.66 1.14 6.72
N ARG A 139 -3.14 1.10 7.95
CA ARG A 139 -1.81 0.53 8.22
C ARG A 139 -1.72 -0.96 7.88
N ALA A 140 -2.76 -1.74 8.18
CA ALA A 140 -2.83 -3.16 7.83
C ALA A 140 -2.87 -3.34 6.30
N VAL A 141 -3.82 -2.71 5.61
CA VAL A 141 -3.97 -2.81 4.15
C VAL A 141 -2.73 -2.32 3.41
N PHE A 142 -2.17 -1.15 3.76
CA PHE A 142 -0.94 -0.69 3.12
C PHE A 142 0.28 -1.52 3.51
N GLY A 143 0.27 -2.14 4.69
CA GLY A 143 1.27 -3.12 5.10
C GLY A 143 1.22 -4.35 4.20
N GLU A 144 0.03 -4.87 3.97
CA GLU A 144 -0.22 -6.07 3.14
C GLU A 144 0.03 -5.80 1.65
N VAL A 145 -0.48 -4.68 1.13
CA VAL A 145 -0.17 -4.23 -0.24
C VAL A 145 1.34 -4.08 -0.42
N LYS A 146 2.06 -3.62 0.61
CA LYS A 146 3.51 -3.51 0.57
C LYS A 146 4.22 -4.87 0.69
N SER A 147 3.69 -5.85 1.42
CA SER A 147 4.24 -7.23 1.42
C SER A 147 3.99 -7.92 0.09
N GLU A 148 2.79 -7.77 -0.48
CA GLU A 148 2.45 -8.31 -1.81
C GLU A 148 3.29 -7.64 -2.91
N GLN A 149 3.57 -6.34 -2.81
CA GLN A 149 4.51 -5.68 -3.73
C GLN A 149 5.98 -6.08 -3.56
N ARG A 150 6.35 -6.86 -2.53
CA ARG A 150 7.75 -7.13 -2.17
C ARG A 150 8.34 -8.44 -2.68
N GLN A 151 7.58 -9.33 -3.31
CA GLN A 151 8.19 -10.44 -4.06
C GLN A 151 8.58 -9.92 -5.49
N PRO A 152 9.64 -10.39 -6.20
CA PRO A 152 10.18 -9.70 -7.40
C PRO A 152 10.17 -10.44 -8.75
N ALA A 153 9.94 -9.66 -9.82
CA ALA A 153 9.88 -10.01 -11.24
C ALA A 153 11.06 -9.30 -11.91
N PRO A 154 11.59 -9.81 -13.04
CA PRO A 154 12.83 -9.28 -13.60
C PRO A 154 12.67 -7.80 -14.00
N ILE A 155 13.48 -6.91 -13.40
CA ILE A 155 13.47 -5.46 -13.69
C ILE A 155 14.29 -5.20 -14.97
N ASP A 156 13.67 -4.59 -15.98
CA ASP A 156 14.34 -4.13 -17.20
C ASP A 156 15.11 -2.80 -16.92
N PRO A 157 16.32 -2.58 -17.47
CA PRO A 157 17.01 -1.30 -17.38
C PRO A 157 16.16 -0.08 -17.78
N VAL A 158 15.18 -0.20 -18.68
CA VAL A 158 14.26 0.89 -19.05
C VAL A 158 13.34 1.27 -17.86
N ASP A 159 12.85 0.27 -17.13
CA ASP A 159 12.02 0.46 -15.93
C ASP A 159 12.81 1.09 -14.79
N LEU A 160 14.09 0.74 -14.66
CA LEU A 160 14.98 1.36 -13.67
C LEU A 160 15.16 2.86 -13.94
N VAL A 161 15.28 3.29 -15.20
CA VAL A 161 15.37 4.73 -15.51
C VAL A 161 14.03 5.42 -15.23
N ALA A 162 12.88 4.81 -15.56
CA ALA A 162 11.54 5.34 -15.22
C ALA A 162 11.39 5.58 -13.72
N MET A 163 11.73 4.57 -12.91
CA MET A 163 11.75 4.66 -11.45
C MET A 163 12.62 5.83 -10.98
N LEU A 164 13.82 5.99 -11.55
CA LEU A 164 14.71 7.05 -11.09
C LEU A 164 14.14 8.46 -11.32
N ASP A 165 13.22 8.74 -12.24
CA ASP A 165 12.76 10.11 -12.53
C ASP A 165 11.57 10.61 -11.68
N ASP A 166 10.89 9.76 -10.93
CA ASP A 166 9.71 10.10 -10.10
C ASP A 166 10.02 10.92 -8.81
N GLU A 167 11.15 11.61 -8.74
CA GLU A 167 11.69 12.20 -7.50
C GLU A 167 11.25 13.64 -7.16
N GLU A 168 10.40 14.30 -7.94
CA GLU A 168 9.92 15.65 -7.61
C GLU A 168 8.70 15.69 -6.66
N GLY A 169 8.23 14.53 -6.20
CA GLY A 169 6.98 14.38 -5.45
C GLY A 169 7.05 13.63 -4.12
N ARG A 170 7.91 14.06 -3.18
CA ARG A 170 7.85 13.76 -1.73
C ARG A 170 8.09 12.29 -1.28
N ASN A 171 9.03 12.20 -0.33
CA ASN A 171 9.29 11.10 0.61
C ASN A 171 9.91 9.82 0.02
N ALA A 172 11.10 9.50 0.52
CA ALA A 172 11.85 8.26 0.33
C ALA A 172 11.15 6.98 0.86
N SER A 173 9.82 6.98 0.89
CA SER A 173 8.95 5.84 1.23
C SER A 173 8.03 5.45 0.07
N SER A 174 8.13 6.11 -1.08
CA SER A 174 7.27 5.89 -2.24
C SER A 174 8.10 5.71 -3.50
N MET A 175 8.79 4.57 -3.63
CA MET A 175 9.15 4.06 -4.95
C MET A 175 8.86 2.56 -4.98
N MET A 176 7.79 2.24 -5.69
CA MET A 176 7.39 0.88 -6.07
C MET A 176 8.57 0.17 -6.73
N ALA A 177 8.81 -1.09 -6.36
CA ALA A 177 9.66 -2.01 -7.11
C ALA A 177 8.87 -3.33 -7.32
N PRO A 178 9.08 -4.06 -8.43
CA PRO A 178 8.02 -4.86 -9.07
C PRO A 178 7.91 -6.30 -8.55
N SER A 179 6.68 -6.73 -8.28
CA SER A 179 5.91 -8.00 -8.45
C SER A 179 6.55 -9.38 -8.35
N THR A 180 5.81 -10.43 -8.05
CA THR A 180 6.17 -11.50 -7.14
C THR A 180 6.76 -12.84 -7.64
N GLN A 181 7.92 -13.25 -7.12
CA GLN A 181 8.27 -14.67 -6.93
C GLN A 181 9.12 -14.86 -5.65
N GLU A 182 8.69 -15.71 -4.70
CA GLU A 182 9.49 -16.02 -3.51
C GLU A 182 10.75 -16.80 -3.89
N LEU A 183 11.84 -16.06 -4.11
CA LEU A 183 13.15 -16.63 -4.32
C LEU A 183 13.69 -17.12 -2.98
N THR A 184 14.12 -18.38 -2.96
CA THR A 184 14.91 -18.93 -1.84
C THR A 184 16.12 -18.01 -1.55
N PRO A 185 16.71 -18.01 -0.34
CA PRO A 185 17.87 -17.18 -0.02
C PRO A 185 19.02 -17.29 -1.04
N LYS A 186 19.16 -18.46 -1.67
CA LYS A 186 20.15 -18.75 -2.71
C LYS A 186 19.81 -18.10 -4.06
N GLU A 187 18.53 -18.05 -4.42
CA GLU A 187 18.04 -17.42 -5.65
C GLU A 187 18.02 -15.90 -5.54
N ARG A 188 17.66 -15.35 -4.36
CA ARG A 188 17.79 -13.92 -4.05
C ARG A 188 19.25 -13.49 -4.20
N ARG A 189 20.18 -14.26 -3.63
CA ARG A 189 21.62 -14.01 -3.77
C ARG A 189 22.09 -14.08 -5.23
N ARG A 190 21.59 -15.03 -6.03
CA ARG A 190 21.91 -15.15 -7.47
C ARG A 190 21.35 -13.99 -8.29
N GLN A 191 20.14 -13.53 -7.98
CA GLN A 191 19.48 -12.41 -8.63
C GLN A 191 20.20 -11.08 -8.30
N THR A 192 20.49 -10.84 -7.01
CA THR A 192 21.30 -9.68 -6.58
C THR A 192 22.67 -9.67 -7.26
N LEU A 193 23.35 -10.82 -7.38
CA LEU A 193 24.63 -10.92 -8.09
C LEU A 193 24.49 -10.65 -9.60
N ALA A 194 23.40 -11.09 -10.24
CA ALA A 194 23.13 -10.82 -11.64
C ALA A 194 22.86 -9.32 -11.91
N GLN A 195 22.09 -8.67 -11.02
CA GLN A 195 21.76 -7.24 -11.09
C GLN A 195 22.99 -6.37 -10.78
N VAL A 196 23.78 -6.73 -9.77
CA VAL A 196 25.11 -6.12 -9.50
C VAL A 196 26.02 -6.27 -10.72
N GLY A 197 26.05 -7.44 -11.36
CA GLY A 197 26.85 -7.69 -12.55
C GLY A 197 26.36 -6.95 -13.80
N MET A 198 25.06 -6.66 -13.90
CA MET A 198 24.47 -5.84 -14.96
C MET A 198 24.79 -4.36 -14.74
N LEU A 199 24.53 -3.83 -13.53
CA LEU A 199 24.85 -2.45 -13.17
C LEU A 199 26.34 -2.18 -13.30
N ARG A 200 27.21 -3.11 -12.87
CA ARG A 200 28.67 -2.98 -13.00
C ARG A 200 29.15 -2.99 -14.45
N ARG A 201 28.45 -3.71 -15.34
CA ARG A 201 28.73 -3.69 -16.79
C ARG A 201 28.25 -2.39 -17.46
N ALA A 202 27.08 -1.89 -17.08
CA ALA A 202 26.50 -0.67 -17.63
C ALA A 202 27.17 0.61 -17.10
N LEU A 203 27.67 0.59 -15.87
CA LEU A 203 28.24 1.75 -15.15
C LEU A 203 29.76 1.68 -15.03
N GLY A 204 30.43 1.02 -15.99
CA GLY A 204 31.86 0.67 -15.95
C GLY A 204 32.76 1.66 -15.20
N GLY A 205 33.16 1.29 -13.99
CA GLY A 205 34.10 2.03 -13.13
C GLY A 205 33.60 3.34 -12.50
N GLN A 206 32.34 3.75 -12.72
CA GLN A 206 31.83 5.05 -12.29
C GLN A 206 31.27 5.08 -10.86
N LEU A 207 30.98 3.91 -10.28
CA LEU A 207 30.55 3.76 -8.89
C LEU A 207 31.54 2.87 -8.15
N ASP A 208 31.86 3.25 -6.92
CA ASP A 208 32.55 2.35 -5.99
C ASP A 208 31.60 1.26 -5.47
N ASP A 209 32.16 0.20 -4.86
CA ASP A 209 31.38 -0.96 -4.41
C ASP A 209 30.38 -0.58 -3.30
N GLU A 210 30.66 0.44 -2.47
CA GLU A 210 29.75 0.92 -1.40
C GLU A 210 28.52 1.62 -2.00
N GLN A 211 28.73 2.48 -3.00
CA GLN A 211 27.67 3.16 -3.75
C GLN A 211 26.81 2.18 -4.55
N LEU A 212 27.44 1.18 -5.14
CA LEU A 212 26.75 0.13 -5.88
C LEU A 212 25.85 -0.69 -4.95
N MET A 213 26.36 -1.11 -3.79
CA MET A 213 25.59 -1.84 -2.78
C MET A 213 24.44 -1.00 -2.22
N LEU A 214 24.68 0.29 -2.00
CA LEU A 214 23.66 1.22 -1.54
C LEU A 214 22.52 1.39 -2.56
N ILE A 215 22.84 1.51 -3.85
CA ILE A 215 21.83 1.58 -4.93
C ILE A 215 21.06 0.28 -5.03
N VAL A 216 21.75 -0.86 -4.98
CA VAL A 216 21.09 -2.18 -5.01
C VAL A 216 20.16 -2.33 -3.81
N HIS A 217 20.60 -1.99 -2.61
CA HIS A 217 19.75 -2.07 -1.42
C HIS A 217 18.51 -1.18 -1.51
N THR A 218 18.67 0.06 -1.98
CA THR A 218 17.59 1.07 -1.92
C THR A 218 16.68 1.09 -3.14
N ARG A 219 17.14 0.67 -4.32
CA ARG A 219 16.38 0.73 -5.58
C ARG A 219 16.04 -0.63 -6.16
N VAL A 220 16.87 -1.64 -5.89
CA VAL A 220 16.67 -2.99 -6.42
C VAL A 220 15.99 -3.88 -5.39
N LEU A 221 16.39 -3.77 -4.11
CA LEU A 221 15.82 -4.55 -3.00
C LEU A 221 14.70 -3.80 -2.25
N GLY A 222 14.46 -2.52 -2.56
CA GLY A 222 13.39 -1.72 -1.96
C GLY A 222 13.54 -1.45 -0.45
N GLY A 223 14.74 -1.68 0.09
CA GLY A 223 15.08 -1.41 1.49
C GLY A 223 15.31 0.07 1.74
N SER A 224 15.07 0.53 2.96
CA SER A 224 15.32 1.92 3.34
C SER A 224 16.80 2.19 3.59
N LEU A 225 17.20 3.46 3.49
CA LEU A 225 18.54 3.90 3.87
C LEU A 225 18.82 3.65 5.36
N ALA A 226 17.80 3.74 6.21
CA ALA A 226 17.92 3.50 7.65
C ALA A 226 18.19 2.02 7.94
N GLU A 227 17.49 1.10 7.27
CA GLU A 227 17.76 -0.35 7.34
C GLU A 227 19.17 -0.68 6.85
N PHE A 228 19.61 -0.10 5.74
CA PHE A 228 20.98 -0.29 5.24
C PHE A 228 22.03 0.13 6.27
N VAL A 229 21.85 1.29 6.92
CA VAL A 229 22.76 1.79 7.95
C VAL A 229 22.71 0.90 9.19
N ALA A 230 21.52 0.46 9.61
CA ALA A 230 21.36 -0.44 10.75
C ALA A 230 22.05 -1.78 10.50
N GLU A 231 21.98 -2.33 9.29
CA GLU A 231 22.62 -3.60 8.92
C GLU A 231 24.14 -3.49 8.77
N GLN A 232 24.64 -2.42 8.13
CA GLN A 232 26.07 -2.24 7.90
C GLN A 232 26.83 -1.76 9.15
N TYR A 233 26.14 -1.09 10.08
CA TYR A 233 26.75 -0.50 11.28
C TYR A 233 26.06 -0.98 12.57
N TRP A 234 25.58 -2.22 12.59
CA TRP A 234 24.78 -2.85 13.65
C TRP A 234 25.44 -2.89 15.04
N GLY A 235 26.75 -2.67 15.15
CA GLY A 235 27.51 -2.64 16.40
C GLY A 235 27.98 -1.25 16.85
N THR A 236 27.48 -0.17 16.26
CA THR A 236 27.90 1.21 16.57
C THR A 236 26.84 1.97 17.36
N THR A 237 27.22 3.07 18.01
CA THR A 237 26.29 3.92 18.76
C THR A 237 25.33 4.66 17.83
N GLU A 238 24.14 5.02 18.32
CA GLU A 238 23.11 5.71 17.53
C GLU A 238 23.62 7.02 16.90
N ASP A 239 24.48 7.76 17.60
CA ASP A 239 25.08 8.99 17.06
C ASP A 239 26.04 8.74 15.90
N VAL A 240 26.73 7.60 15.90
CA VAL A 240 27.58 7.16 14.79
C VAL A 240 26.71 6.74 13.61
N GLN A 241 25.68 5.94 13.85
CA GLN A 241 24.71 5.54 12.81
C GLN A 241 24.04 6.76 12.16
N ARG A 242 23.64 7.77 12.95
CA ARG A 242 23.06 9.03 12.45
C ARG A 242 24.01 9.80 11.54
N ARG A 243 25.30 9.86 11.88
CA ARG A 243 26.33 10.50 11.03
C ARG A 243 26.54 9.72 9.72
N HIS A 244 26.56 8.40 9.78
CA HIS A 244 26.64 7.54 8.60
C HIS A 244 25.40 7.71 7.70
N TYR A 245 24.22 7.77 8.28
CA TYR A 245 22.97 8.05 7.57
C TYR A 245 23.02 9.38 6.82
N GLU A 246 23.39 10.48 7.48
CA GLU A 246 23.45 11.80 6.84
C GLU A 246 24.52 11.89 5.74
N ARG A 247 25.65 11.20 5.91
CA ARG A 247 26.69 11.08 4.87
C ARG A 247 26.17 10.28 3.67
N LEU A 248 25.63 9.08 3.92
CA LEU A 248 25.15 8.17 2.89
C LEU A 248 23.94 8.74 2.16
N LYS A 249 23.08 9.54 2.82
CA LYS A 249 21.97 10.26 2.19
C LYS A 249 22.45 11.21 1.09
N ARG A 250 23.52 11.99 1.36
CA ARG A 250 24.10 12.92 0.38
C ARG A 250 24.81 12.18 -0.75
N GLN A 251 25.47 11.07 -0.44
CA GLN A 251 26.15 10.21 -1.40
C GLN A 251 25.15 9.49 -2.30
N HIS A 252 24.05 8.97 -1.74
CA HIS A 252 22.97 8.28 -2.43
C HIS A 252 22.36 9.14 -3.54
N GLY A 253 22.02 10.39 -3.26
CA GLY A 253 21.48 11.31 -4.27
C GLY A 253 22.43 11.53 -5.46
N ARG A 254 23.75 11.60 -5.21
CA ARG A 254 24.77 11.76 -6.27
C ARG A 254 24.94 10.48 -7.09
N SER A 255 24.99 9.33 -6.42
CA SER A 255 25.11 8.02 -7.07
C SER A 255 23.87 7.73 -7.92
N VAL A 256 22.67 8.08 -7.46
CA VAL A 256 21.42 8.01 -8.25
C VAL A 256 21.50 8.88 -9.51
N GLN A 257 21.97 10.12 -9.39
CA GLN A 257 22.15 11.01 -10.56
C GLN A 257 23.17 10.46 -11.56
N LEU A 258 24.26 9.86 -11.09
CA LEU A 258 25.25 9.20 -11.94
C LEU A 258 24.64 8.01 -12.69
N VAL A 259 23.85 7.16 -12.01
CA VAL A 259 23.12 6.05 -12.64
C VAL A 259 22.14 6.56 -13.69
N ARG A 260 21.35 7.61 -13.40
CA ARG A 260 20.44 8.23 -14.38
C ARG A 260 21.19 8.67 -15.63
N LYS A 261 22.26 9.45 -15.46
CA LYS A 261 23.05 9.98 -16.57
C LYS A 261 23.66 8.85 -17.41
N ALA A 262 24.18 7.82 -16.74
CA ALA A 262 24.80 6.70 -17.40
C ALA A 262 23.79 5.80 -18.12
N LEU A 263 22.55 5.66 -17.64
CA LEU A 263 21.51 4.82 -18.27
C LEU A 263 20.57 5.59 -19.20
N ALA A 264 20.67 6.93 -19.28
CA ALA A 264 19.81 7.77 -20.12
C ALA A 264 19.82 7.37 -21.62
N HIS A 265 20.94 6.85 -22.11
CA HIS A 265 21.09 6.38 -23.49
C HIS A 265 20.32 5.07 -23.79
N LEU A 266 19.78 4.39 -22.77
CA LEU A 266 18.94 3.20 -22.93
C LEU A 266 17.46 3.54 -23.12
N ARG A 267 17.02 4.76 -22.74
CA ARG A 267 15.64 5.22 -22.92
C ARG A 267 15.31 5.66 -24.34
N HIS A 268 16.31 6.15 -25.06
CA HIS A 268 16.19 6.48 -26.46
C HIS A 268 17.17 5.56 -27.18
N PRO A 269 16.71 4.58 -27.99
CA PRO A 269 17.65 3.93 -28.89
C PRO A 269 18.34 5.05 -29.66
N PRO A 270 19.69 5.02 -29.81
CA PRO A 270 20.35 6.00 -30.66
C PRO A 270 19.60 6.00 -31.99
N PRO A 271 19.32 7.18 -32.59
CA PRO A 271 18.67 7.23 -33.89
C PRO A 271 19.44 6.25 -34.76
N SER A 272 18.73 5.24 -35.26
CA SER A 272 19.35 4.21 -36.07
C SER A 272 20.16 4.95 -37.13
N ALA A 273 21.46 4.64 -37.21
CA ALA A 273 22.31 5.09 -38.30
C ALA A 273 21.90 4.37 -39.62
N GLY A 274 20.60 4.24 -39.86
CA GLY A 274 19.96 3.55 -40.98
C GLY A 274 19.03 4.45 -41.78
N GLY A 275 19.04 5.77 -41.55
CA GLY A 275 18.28 6.75 -42.34
C GLY A 275 19.09 7.49 -43.42
N ALA A 276 20.43 7.46 -43.36
CA ALA A 276 21.28 8.25 -44.27
C ALA A 276 21.84 7.47 -45.47
N ALA A 277 21.71 6.13 -45.50
CA ALA A 277 22.25 5.31 -46.60
C ALA A 277 21.23 4.95 -47.69
N ALA A 278 19.92 5.09 -47.44
CA ALA A 278 18.88 4.69 -48.40
C ALA A 278 18.54 5.78 -49.44
N SER A 279 18.97 7.03 -49.25
CA SER A 279 18.76 8.12 -50.23
C SER A 279 19.89 8.27 -51.25
N ALA A 280 20.96 7.48 -51.16
CA ALA A 280 22.09 7.53 -52.10
C ALA A 280 22.05 6.45 -53.19
N LEU A 281 21.17 5.45 -53.11
CA LEU A 281 21.09 4.37 -54.12
C LEU A 281 19.93 4.52 -55.12
N SER A 282 19.01 5.47 -54.94
CA SER A 282 17.94 5.73 -55.92
C SER A 282 18.31 6.79 -56.98
N ALA A 283 19.49 7.42 -56.88
CA ALA A 283 19.97 8.43 -57.84
C ALA A 283 21.03 7.89 -58.82
N ALA A 284 21.28 6.57 -58.85
CA ALA A 284 22.25 5.93 -59.74
C ALA A 284 21.63 4.91 -60.72
N GLN A 285 20.29 4.90 -60.88
CA GLN A 285 19.59 4.09 -61.89
C GLN A 285 18.52 4.88 -62.68
N ALA A 286 18.74 6.18 -62.88
CA ALA A 286 18.02 6.99 -63.86
C ALA A 286 19.03 7.68 -64.78
#